data_AF-A0A5P8W0Z1-F1
#
_entry.id   AF-A0A5P8W0Z1-F1
#
_cell.length_a   1.000
_cell.length_b   1.000
_cell.length_c   1.000
_cell.angle_alpha   90.00
_cell.angle_beta   90.00
_cell.angle_gamma   90.00
#
_symmetry.space_group_name_H-M   'P 1'
#
loop_
_entity.id
_entity.type
_entity.pdbx_description
1 polymer ?
#
loop_
_entity_poly.entity_id
_entity_poly.type
_entity_poly.pdbx_seq_one_letter_code
_entity_poly.pdbx_strand_id
1 'polypeptide(L)'
;MAALGQAARLGIGDFENSGLAELRPDRTQTDVEVIIRAAYRQVLGNEYLMESERLVSAESLLQQGDISVRGFVLAIAQSELYRNKFFHSNSQIRFIELNYKHLLGRAPEDESEISYHVELYNSQGYEAEINSYIDSLEYQESFGENIVPYYRGFNSPVGQKNVGYSRLFQLYRGYANSDRSQGQKKGRLTWEIAKNLASPIYPVSTGALTGLSSGGRGETYRIRVLQAASPNSSVVRRGSAEFLVPYEQLSSKLQQLNRKGSKVISITAV
;
A
#
# COMPACT_ATOMS: atom_id res chain seq x y z
N MET A 1 1.66 13.21 -21.90
CA MET A 1 2.99 12.87 -21.35
C MET A 1 3.25 13.37 -19.92
N ALA A 2 2.55 14.40 -19.40
CA ALA A 2 2.75 14.87 -18.02
C ALA A 2 2.27 13.89 -16.93
N ALA A 3 1.29 13.01 -17.22
CA ALA A 3 0.74 12.04 -16.28
C ALA A 3 1.75 10.96 -15.87
N LEU A 4 2.46 10.36 -16.83
CA LEU A 4 3.43 9.28 -16.59
C LEU A 4 4.58 9.69 -15.65
N GLY A 5 5.04 10.95 -15.75
CA GLY A 5 6.09 11.48 -14.89
C GLY A 5 5.68 11.66 -13.42
N GLN A 6 4.40 11.95 -13.16
CA GLN A 6 3.86 12.06 -11.80
C GLN A 6 3.52 10.68 -11.21
N ALA A 7 2.99 9.77 -12.03
CA ALA A 7 2.72 8.38 -11.66
C ALA A 7 4.00 7.64 -11.22
N ALA A 8 5.11 7.85 -11.93
CA ALA A 8 6.42 7.30 -11.56
C ALA A 8 6.92 7.82 -10.20
N ARG A 9 6.72 9.12 -9.91
CA ARG A 9 7.10 9.74 -8.62
C ARG A 9 6.31 9.20 -7.44
N LEU A 10 5.04 8.86 -7.68
CA LEU A 10 4.14 8.28 -6.70
C LEU A 10 4.28 6.75 -6.59
N GLY A 11 5.12 6.12 -7.41
CA GLY A 11 5.38 4.68 -7.39
C GLY A 11 4.25 3.83 -7.98
N ILE A 12 3.38 4.41 -8.80
CA ILE A 12 2.24 3.75 -9.46
C ILE A 12 2.48 3.50 -10.97
N GLY A 13 3.61 3.95 -11.52
CA GLY A 13 3.89 3.82 -12.96
C GLY A 13 3.86 2.39 -13.49
N ASP A 14 4.46 1.43 -12.77
CA ASP A 14 4.46 0.02 -13.18
C ASP A 14 3.05 -0.59 -13.17
N PHE A 15 2.20 -0.11 -12.25
CA PHE A 15 0.81 -0.53 -12.14
C PHE A 15 -0.04 0.00 -13.30
N GLU A 16 0.13 1.28 -13.68
CA GLU A 16 -0.56 1.85 -14.84
C GLU A 16 -0.14 1.18 -16.16
N ASN A 17 1.12 0.73 -16.24
CA ASN A 17 1.65 0.06 -17.43
C ASN A 17 1.26 -1.43 -17.49
N SER A 18 1.03 -2.08 -16.33
CA SER A 18 0.52 -3.44 -16.30
C SER A 18 -0.95 -3.42 -16.68
N GLY A 19 -1.26 -3.87 -17.90
CA GLY A 19 -2.64 -4.04 -18.34
C GLY A 19 -3.46 -4.93 -17.41
N LEU A 20 -4.78 -4.81 -17.49
CA LEU A 20 -5.72 -5.60 -16.69
C LEU A 20 -5.50 -7.11 -16.94
N ALA A 21 -5.32 -7.87 -15.86
CA ALA A 21 -5.22 -9.33 -15.92
C ALA A 21 -6.64 -9.93 -15.95
N GLU A 22 -7.17 -10.11 -17.16
CA GLU A 22 -8.50 -10.67 -17.42
C GLU A 22 -8.37 -12.09 -18.02
N LEU A 23 -9.15 -13.03 -17.47
CA LEU A 23 -9.30 -14.36 -18.06
C LEU A 23 -10.33 -14.32 -19.19
N ARG A 24 -9.84 -14.38 -20.44
CA ARG A 24 -10.69 -14.47 -21.64
C ARG A 24 -11.16 -15.92 -21.89
N PRO A 25 -12.28 -16.11 -22.60
CA PRO A 25 -12.77 -17.46 -22.94
C PRO A 25 -11.76 -18.25 -23.79
N ASP A 26 -11.03 -17.59 -24.70
CA ASP A 26 -9.99 -18.20 -25.55
C ASP A 26 -8.66 -18.31 -24.79
N ARG A 27 -8.69 -18.89 -23.58
CA ARG A 27 -7.54 -18.94 -22.68
C ARG A 27 -6.50 -19.97 -23.09
N THR A 28 -5.23 -19.58 -23.07
CA THR A 28 -4.10 -20.52 -23.10
C THR A 28 -3.66 -20.90 -21.70
N GLN A 29 -2.96 -22.03 -21.54
CA GLN A 29 -2.43 -22.43 -20.24
C GLN A 29 -1.46 -21.39 -19.65
N THR A 30 -0.68 -20.73 -20.51
CA THR A 30 0.21 -19.63 -20.12
C THR A 30 -0.55 -18.42 -19.58
N ASP A 31 -1.71 -18.09 -20.14
CA ASP A 31 -2.53 -16.97 -19.65
C ASP A 31 -3.07 -17.27 -18.26
N VAL A 32 -3.52 -18.51 -18.02
CA VAL A 32 -3.99 -18.95 -16.70
C VAL A 32 -2.86 -18.85 -15.67
N GLU A 33 -1.63 -19.23 -16.01
CA GLU A 33 -0.49 -19.09 -15.11
C GLU A 33 -0.17 -17.62 -14.78
N VAL A 34 -0.26 -16.72 -15.76
CA VAL A 34 -0.08 -15.27 -15.54
C VAL A 34 -1.13 -14.75 -14.57
N ILE A 35 -2.38 -15.19 -14.72
CA ILE A 35 -3.50 -14.81 -13.85
C ILE A 35 -3.31 -15.35 -12.43
N ILE A 36 -2.88 -16.61 -12.28
CA ILE A 36 -2.55 -17.21 -10.98
C ILE A 36 -1.49 -16.37 -10.28
N ARG A 37 -0.39 -16.01 -10.97
CA ARG A 37 0.68 -15.18 -10.40
C ARG A 37 0.18 -13.78 -10.05
N ALA A 38 -0.64 -13.17 -10.90
CA ALA A 38 -1.22 -11.85 -10.66
C ALA A 38 -2.15 -11.86 -9.43
N ALA A 39 -2.99 -12.89 -9.30
CA ALA A 39 -3.91 -13.05 -8.18
C ALA A 39 -3.17 -13.24 -6.85
N TYR A 40 -2.15 -14.12 -6.79
CA TYR A 40 -1.32 -14.24 -5.59
C TYR A 40 -0.62 -12.93 -5.26
N ARG A 41 -0.08 -12.24 -6.27
CA ARG A 41 0.61 -10.98 -6.05
C ARG A 41 -0.31 -9.90 -5.48
N GLN A 42 -1.52 -9.78 -6.02
CA GLN A 42 -2.49 -8.80 -5.55
C GLN A 42 -2.99 -9.14 -4.14
N VAL A 43 -3.53 -10.35 -3.97
CA VAL A 43 -4.19 -10.76 -2.72
C VAL A 43 -3.17 -10.84 -1.59
N LEU A 44 -1.94 -11.32 -1.85
CA LEU A 44 -0.88 -11.36 -0.84
C LEU A 44 -0.08 -10.06 -0.72
N GLY A 45 -0.50 -8.96 -1.35
CA GLY A 45 0.18 -7.67 -1.15
C GLY A 45 1.63 -7.66 -1.57
N ASN A 46 1.97 -8.34 -2.67
CA ASN A 46 3.33 -8.51 -3.18
C ASN A 46 4.28 -9.21 -2.20
N GLU A 47 3.75 -10.08 -1.33
CA GLU A 47 4.54 -10.94 -0.45
C GLU A 47 5.17 -12.10 -1.23
N TYR A 48 6.34 -12.56 -0.77
CA TYR A 48 6.99 -13.72 -1.37
C TYR A 48 6.21 -15.00 -1.03
N LEU A 49 6.04 -15.86 -2.04
CA LEU A 49 5.37 -17.14 -1.94
C LEU A 49 6.37 -18.26 -2.26
N MET A 50 6.58 -19.15 -1.28
CA MET A 50 7.41 -20.35 -1.47
C MET A 50 6.61 -21.42 -2.24
N GLU A 51 7.27 -22.31 -2.96
CA GLU A 51 6.61 -23.38 -3.71
C GLU A 51 5.75 -24.28 -2.81
N SER A 52 6.21 -24.55 -1.58
CA SER A 52 5.49 -25.35 -0.59
C SER A 52 4.22 -24.69 -0.04
N GLU A 53 4.10 -23.37 -0.15
CA GLU A 53 2.95 -22.61 0.34
C GLU A 53 1.85 -22.46 -0.73
N ARG A 54 2.11 -22.88 -1.98
CA ARG A 54 1.16 -22.71 -3.08
C ARG A 54 -0.09 -23.59 -2.91
N LEU A 55 -1.25 -23.02 -3.24
CA LEU A 55 -2.55 -23.70 -3.17
C LEU A 55 -2.80 -24.51 -4.44
N VAL A 56 -2.08 -25.62 -4.61
CA VAL A 56 -2.10 -26.46 -5.83
C VAL A 56 -3.52 -26.92 -6.21
N SER A 57 -4.36 -27.23 -5.22
CA SER A 57 -5.75 -27.66 -5.45
C SER A 57 -6.58 -26.53 -6.07
N ALA A 58 -6.49 -25.31 -5.54
CA ALA A 58 -7.22 -24.16 -6.08
C ALA A 58 -6.70 -23.74 -7.46
N GLU A 59 -5.39 -23.82 -7.69
CA GLU A 59 -4.80 -23.57 -9.01
C GLU A 59 -5.31 -24.55 -10.06
N SER A 60 -5.43 -25.83 -9.69
CA SER A 60 -5.91 -26.89 -10.59
C SER A 60 -7.38 -26.68 -10.97
N LEU A 61 -8.23 -26.28 -10.00
CA LEU A 61 -9.64 -25.95 -10.26
C LEU A 61 -9.78 -24.77 -11.23
N LEU A 62 -8.92 -23.74 -11.11
CA LEU A 62 -8.93 -22.60 -12.02
C LEU A 62 -8.47 -23.00 -13.43
N GLN A 63 -7.43 -23.84 -13.54
CA GLN A 63 -6.95 -24.37 -14.81
C GLN A 63 -8.03 -25.19 -15.54
N GLN A 64 -8.76 -26.02 -14.81
CA GLN A 64 -9.89 -26.80 -15.36
C GLN A 64 -11.08 -25.90 -15.71
N GLY A 65 -11.23 -24.77 -15.01
CA GLY A 65 -12.35 -23.83 -15.20
C GLY A 65 -13.57 -24.13 -14.34
N ASP A 66 -13.39 -24.95 -13.29
CA ASP A 66 -14.46 -25.25 -12.34
C ASP A 66 -14.76 -24.04 -11.43
N ILE A 67 -13.76 -23.18 -11.22
CA ILE A 67 -13.89 -21.93 -10.48
C ILE A 67 -13.54 -20.73 -11.36
N SER A 68 -14.24 -19.61 -11.13
CA SER A 68 -13.90 -18.31 -11.74
C SER A 68 -12.67 -17.68 -11.08
N VAL A 69 -12.16 -16.59 -11.66
CA VAL A 69 -11.06 -15.82 -11.03
C VAL A 69 -11.51 -15.27 -9.67
N ARG A 70 -12.77 -14.85 -9.55
CA ARG A 70 -13.38 -14.48 -8.27
C ARG A 70 -13.36 -15.64 -7.28
N GLY A 71 -13.77 -16.84 -7.70
CA GLY A 71 -13.71 -18.04 -6.85
C GLY A 71 -12.28 -18.40 -6.42
N PHE A 72 -11.30 -18.18 -7.28
CA PHE A 72 -9.88 -18.38 -6.95
C PHE A 72 -9.37 -17.35 -5.94
N VAL A 73 -9.70 -16.07 -6.11
CA VAL A 73 -9.37 -14.99 -5.15
C VAL A 73 -10.00 -15.29 -3.78
N LEU A 74 -11.24 -15.77 -3.76
CA LEU A 74 -11.92 -16.21 -2.55
C LEU A 74 -11.17 -17.36 -1.85
N ALA A 75 -10.78 -18.38 -2.61
CA ALA A 75 -10.01 -19.50 -2.08
C ALA A 75 -8.66 -19.07 -1.48
N ILE A 76 -7.96 -18.11 -2.10
CA ILE A 76 -6.73 -17.54 -1.54
C ILE A 76 -7.03 -16.79 -0.22
N ALA A 77 -8.04 -15.93 -0.20
CA ALA A 77 -8.38 -15.11 0.96
C ALA A 77 -8.88 -15.94 2.17
N GLN A 78 -9.56 -17.05 1.91
CA GLN A 78 -10.01 -17.99 2.96
C GLN A 78 -8.91 -18.95 3.43
N SER A 79 -7.82 -19.10 2.66
CA SER A 79 -6.74 -20.04 2.98
C SER A 79 -6.06 -19.74 4.32
N GLU A 80 -5.52 -20.79 4.92
CA GLU A 80 -4.71 -20.69 6.15
C GLU A 80 -3.45 -19.85 5.93
N LEU A 81 -2.92 -19.83 4.70
CA LEU A 81 -1.81 -18.97 4.30
C LEU A 81 -2.15 -17.50 4.53
N TYR A 82 -3.28 -17.03 4.00
CA TYR A 82 -3.69 -15.64 4.13
C TYR A 82 -3.97 -15.29 5.60
N ARG A 83 -4.61 -16.20 6.35
CA ARG A 83 -4.86 -16.04 7.79
C ARG A 83 -3.56 -15.89 8.59
N ASN A 84 -2.58 -16.75 8.34
CA ASN A 84 -1.27 -16.70 9.00
C ASN A 84 -0.49 -15.43 8.65
N LYS A 85 -0.61 -14.95 7.41
CA LYS A 85 0.15 -13.79 6.95
C LYS A 85 -0.45 -12.45 7.38
N PHE A 86 -1.78 -12.31 7.40
CA PHE A 86 -2.44 -11.02 7.59
C PHE A 86 -3.40 -10.95 8.77
N PHE A 87 -4.04 -12.06 9.16
CA PHE A 87 -5.00 -12.06 10.25
C PHE A 87 -4.29 -12.19 11.61
N HIS A 88 -3.54 -13.28 11.83
CA HIS A 88 -2.94 -13.58 13.15
C HIS A 88 -1.87 -12.58 13.60
N SER A 89 -1.16 -11.95 12.66
CA SER A 89 -0.04 -11.05 13.00
C SER A 89 -0.42 -9.59 13.19
N ASN A 90 -1.64 -9.18 12.82
CA ASN A 90 -2.06 -7.80 12.76
C ASN A 90 -3.26 -7.52 13.68
N SER A 91 -3.48 -6.25 14.02
CA SER A 91 -4.72 -5.82 14.67
C SER A 91 -5.91 -5.91 13.72
N GLN A 92 -7.13 -6.10 14.23
CA GLN A 92 -8.35 -6.19 13.42
C GLN A 92 -8.52 -5.03 12.43
N ILE A 93 -8.26 -3.78 12.88
CA ILE A 93 -8.36 -2.60 12.00
C ILE A 93 -7.35 -2.68 10.84
N ARG A 94 -6.12 -3.13 11.13
CA ARG A 94 -5.09 -3.32 10.09
C ARG A 94 -5.49 -4.42 9.12
N PHE A 95 -6.09 -5.50 9.61
CA PHE A 95 -6.59 -6.58 8.77
C PHE A 95 -7.67 -6.08 7.81
N ILE A 96 -8.65 -5.33 8.30
CA ILE A 96 -9.70 -4.70 7.48
C ILE A 96 -9.11 -3.74 6.44
N GLU A 97 -8.17 -2.86 6.83
CA GLU A 97 -7.46 -1.99 5.88
C GLU A 97 -6.78 -2.77 4.76
N LEU A 98 -6.16 -3.91 5.09
CA LEU A 98 -5.51 -4.79 4.14
C LEU A 98 -6.52 -5.51 3.24
N ASN A 99 -7.65 -5.96 3.77
CA ASN A 99 -8.71 -6.59 2.95
C ASN A 99 -9.26 -5.61 1.90
N TYR A 100 -9.54 -4.36 2.29
CA TYR A 100 -9.93 -3.31 1.34
C TYR A 100 -8.87 -3.10 0.26
N LYS A 101 -7.58 -3.13 0.64
CA LYS A 101 -6.47 -3.02 -0.30
C LYS A 101 -6.37 -4.22 -1.24
N HIS A 102 -6.43 -5.44 -0.71
CA HIS A 102 -6.18 -6.69 -1.44
C HIS A 102 -7.35 -7.08 -2.34
N LEU A 103 -8.58 -7.01 -1.81
CA LEU A 103 -9.79 -7.52 -2.46
C LEU A 103 -10.52 -6.44 -3.27
N LEU A 104 -10.61 -5.21 -2.73
CA LEU A 104 -11.33 -4.10 -3.39
C LEU A 104 -10.41 -3.08 -4.07
N GLY A 105 -9.10 -3.15 -3.85
CA GLY A 105 -8.13 -2.28 -4.49
C GLY A 105 -8.26 -0.80 -4.10
N ARG A 106 -8.85 -0.49 -2.95
CA ARG A 106 -9.03 0.89 -2.45
C ARG A 106 -8.74 0.98 -0.95
N ALA A 107 -8.73 2.19 -0.42
CA ALA A 107 -8.75 2.42 1.02
C ALA A 107 -10.19 2.52 1.53
N PRO A 108 -10.45 2.18 2.81
CA PRO A 108 -11.72 2.46 3.45
C PRO A 108 -12.00 3.98 3.49
N GLU A 109 -13.24 4.34 3.15
CA GLU A 109 -13.70 5.73 3.05
C GLU A 109 -14.19 6.27 4.39
N ASP A 110 -14.89 5.45 5.17
CA ASP A 110 -15.57 5.86 6.40
C ASP A 110 -15.31 4.91 7.56
N GLU A 111 -15.51 5.41 8.78
CA GLU A 111 -15.43 4.57 9.98
C GLU A 111 -16.54 3.52 10.03
N SER A 112 -17.70 3.81 9.42
CA SER A 112 -18.83 2.89 9.34
C SER A 112 -18.49 1.60 8.60
N GLU A 113 -17.62 1.67 7.59
CA GLU A 113 -17.11 0.50 6.86
C GLU A 113 -16.29 -0.40 7.81
N ILE A 114 -15.40 0.20 8.59
CA ILE A 114 -14.59 -0.55 9.55
C ILE A 114 -15.47 -1.15 10.65
N SER A 115 -16.40 -0.38 11.22
CA SER A 115 -17.28 -0.88 12.27
C SER A 115 -18.15 -2.04 11.79
N TYR A 116 -18.65 -1.96 10.55
CA TYR A 116 -19.44 -3.03 9.92
C TYR A 116 -18.65 -4.34 9.85
N HIS A 117 -17.41 -4.32 9.35
CA HIS A 117 -16.61 -5.54 9.25
C HIS A 117 -16.16 -6.08 10.61
N VAL A 118 -15.91 -5.20 11.60
CA VAL A 118 -15.63 -5.64 12.98
C VAL A 118 -16.85 -6.36 13.58
N GLU A 119 -18.06 -5.82 13.41
CA GLU A 119 -19.28 -6.45 13.90
C GLU A 119 -19.59 -7.76 13.17
N LEU A 120 -19.39 -7.79 11.86
CA LEU A 120 -19.59 -8.99 11.05
C LEU A 120 -18.64 -10.12 11.48
N TYR A 121 -17.36 -9.80 11.70
CA TYR A 121 -16.40 -10.77 12.22
C TYR A 121 -16.82 -11.30 13.60
N ASN A 122 -17.25 -10.42 14.51
CA ASN A 122 -17.65 -10.84 15.86
C ASN A 122 -18.93 -11.69 15.87
N SER A 123 -19.83 -11.50 14.91
CA SER A 123 -21.11 -12.21 14.84
C SER A 123 -21.06 -13.50 14.04
N GLN A 124 -20.34 -13.52 12.92
CA GLN A 124 -20.38 -14.61 11.93
C GLN A 124 -19.00 -15.24 11.66
N GLY A 125 -17.93 -14.66 12.19
CA GLY A 125 -16.57 -15.18 12.07
C GLY A 125 -15.84 -14.76 10.79
N TYR A 126 -14.70 -15.41 10.56
CA TYR A 126 -13.73 -15.03 9.54
C TYR A 126 -14.21 -15.23 8.10
N GLU A 127 -14.87 -16.35 7.81
CA GLU A 127 -15.31 -16.68 6.45
C GLU A 127 -16.38 -15.70 5.96
N ALA A 128 -17.34 -15.36 6.83
CA ALA A 128 -18.36 -14.37 6.54
C ALA A 128 -17.75 -12.97 6.31
N GLU A 129 -16.74 -12.59 7.08
CA GLU A 129 -16.00 -11.34 6.88
C GLU A 129 -15.38 -11.29 5.47
N ILE A 130 -14.67 -12.33 5.04
CA ILE A 130 -14.06 -12.40 3.71
C ILE A 130 -15.13 -12.39 2.60
N ASN A 131 -16.18 -13.19 2.75
CA ASN A 131 -17.27 -13.28 1.77
C ASN A 131 -17.94 -11.93 1.56
N SER A 132 -18.09 -11.12 2.62
CA SER A 132 -18.72 -9.80 2.53
C SER A 132 -18.02 -8.83 1.57
N TYR A 133 -16.71 -8.98 1.36
CA TYR A 133 -15.98 -8.17 0.38
C TYR A 133 -16.22 -8.65 -1.05
N ILE A 134 -16.17 -9.97 -1.27
CA ILE A 134 -16.17 -10.58 -2.61
C ILE A 134 -17.59 -10.71 -3.18
N ASP A 135 -18.58 -10.93 -2.31
CA ASP A 135 -20.01 -10.98 -2.69
C ASP A 135 -20.67 -9.58 -2.70
N SER A 136 -19.88 -8.52 -2.47
CA SER A 136 -20.38 -7.15 -2.55
C SER A 136 -20.68 -6.76 -4.00
N LEU A 137 -21.71 -5.92 -4.18
CA LEU A 137 -22.01 -5.30 -5.47
C LEU A 137 -20.81 -4.51 -6.01
N GLU A 138 -20.03 -3.89 -5.12
CA GLU A 138 -18.82 -3.16 -5.50
C GLU A 138 -17.80 -4.06 -6.20
N TYR A 139 -17.55 -5.26 -5.66
CA TYR A 139 -16.63 -6.21 -6.29
C TYR A 139 -17.15 -6.64 -7.66
N GLN A 140 -18.44 -6.98 -7.76
CA GLN A 140 -19.06 -7.44 -9.00
C GLN A 140 -19.04 -6.36 -10.10
N GLU A 141 -19.35 -5.11 -9.77
CA GLU A 141 -19.34 -3.99 -10.74
C GLU A 141 -17.92 -3.60 -11.18
N SER A 142 -16.91 -3.82 -10.32
CA SER A 142 -15.53 -3.43 -10.59
C SER A 142 -14.74 -4.47 -11.37
N PHE A 143 -14.85 -5.73 -10.95
CA PHE A 143 -14.00 -6.82 -11.43
C PHE A 143 -14.82 -7.94 -12.09
N GLY A 144 -16.07 -8.12 -11.69
CA GLY A 144 -16.89 -9.25 -12.12
C GLY A 144 -16.25 -10.59 -11.73
N GLU A 145 -16.39 -11.59 -12.61
CA GLU A 145 -15.97 -12.97 -12.32
C GLU A 145 -14.55 -13.31 -12.80
N ASN A 146 -14.07 -12.62 -13.83
CA ASN A 146 -12.92 -13.05 -14.63
C ASN A 146 -11.71 -12.11 -14.55
N ILE A 147 -11.83 -10.97 -13.86
CA ILE A 147 -10.75 -9.99 -13.72
C ILE A 147 -10.12 -10.15 -12.34
N VAL A 148 -8.79 -10.19 -12.30
CA VAL A 148 -8.05 -10.15 -11.03
C VAL A 148 -8.22 -8.76 -10.41
N PRO A 149 -8.49 -8.65 -9.09
CA PRO A 149 -8.57 -7.36 -8.43
C PRO A 149 -7.33 -6.50 -8.69
N TYR A 150 -7.53 -5.20 -8.82
CA TYR A 150 -6.47 -4.25 -9.10
C TYR A 150 -6.71 -2.96 -8.30
N TYR A 151 -5.66 -2.17 -8.09
CA TYR A 151 -5.77 -0.91 -7.35
C TYR A 151 -6.57 0.12 -8.14
N ARG A 152 -7.83 0.33 -7.75
CA ARG A 152 -8.73 1.31 -8.38
C ARG A 152 -8.76 2.65 -7.65
N GLY A 153 -8.37 2.71 -6.38
CA GLY A 153 -8.41 3.93 -5.57
C GLY A 153 -7.42 5.03 -5.99
N PHE A 154 -6.58 4.79 -7.01
CA PHE A 154 -5.78 5.84 -7.66
C PHE A 154 -6.60 6.67 -8.66
N ASN A 155 -7.73 6.13 -9.12
CA ASN A 155 -8.67 6.86 -9.94
C ASN A 155 -9.69 7.55 -9.03
N SER A 156 -10.18 8.71 -9.47
CA SER A 156 -11.21 9.47 -8.77
C SER A 156 -12.53 9.34 -9.54
N PRO A 157 -13.32 8.27 -9.34
CA PRO A 157 -14.61 8.13 -10.00
C PRO A 157 -15.60 9.17 -9.48
N VAL A 158 -16.57 9.51 -10.31
CA VAL A 158 -17.62 10.47 -9.97
C VAL A 158 -18.47 9.89 -8.84
N GLY A 159 -18.69 10.68 -7.77
CA GLY A 159 -19.53 10.31 -6.64
C GLY A 159 -18.81 9.67 -5.45
N GLN A 160 -17.51 9.39 -5.55
CA GLN A 160 -16.70 8.90 -4.41
C GLN A 160 -15.91 10.01 -3.71
N LYS A 161 -15.49 9.74 -2.47
CA LYS A 161 -14.70 10.69 -1.68
C LYS A 161 -13.24 10.68 -2.14
N ASN A 162 -12.73 11.85 -2.52
CA ASN A 162 -11.30 12.03 -2.87
C ASN A 162 -10.33 11.71 -1.71
N VAL A 163 -10.83 11.63 -0.48
CA VAL A 163 -10.04 11.28 0.69
C VAL A 163 -9.44 9.87 0.56
N GLY A 164 -10.14 8.94 -0.08
CA GLY A 164 -9.68 7.57 -0.33
C GLY A 164 -8.38 7.51 -1.15
N TYR A 165 -8.24 8.41 -2.14
CA TYR A 165 -7.02 8.53 -2.96
C TYR A 165 -5.79 8.79 -2.09
N SER A 166 -5.87 9.77 -1.20
CA SER A 166 -4.76 10.15 -0.32
C SER A 166 -4.39 9.04 0.69
N ARG A 167 -5.41 8.35 1.21
CA ARG A 167 -5.26 7.23 2.15
C ARG A 167 -4.65 6.01 1.51
N LEU A 168 -4.97 5.73 0.24
CA LEU A 168 -4.40 4.59 -0.47
C LEU A 168 -2.87 4.68 -0.56
N PHE A 169 -2.28 5.87 -0.70
CA PHE A 169 -0.82 6.05 -0.63
C PHE A 169 -0.20 5.74 0.72
N GLN A 170 -0.98 5.71 1.81
CA GLN A 170 -0.48 5.20 3.08
C GLN A 170 -0.42 3.67 3.08
N LEU A 171 -1.33 2.99 2.39
CA LEU A 171 -1.37 1.53 2.32
C LEU A 171 -0.47 0.95 1.21
N TYR A 172 -0.38 1.64 0.07
CA TYR A 172 0.44 1.29 -1.07
C TYR A 172 1.71 2.15 -1.08
N ARG A 173 2.87 1.51 -0.89
CA ARG A 173 4.20 2.16 -0.91
C ARG A 173 5.04 1.66 -2.07
N GLY A 174 4.47 1.65 -3.27
CA GLY A 174 5.15 1.29 -4.52
C GLY A 174 5.19 -0.21 -4.84
N TYR A 175 5.63 -0.51 -6.06
CA TYR A 175 5.58 -1.85 -6.65
C TYR A 175 6.55 -2.87 -6.04
N ALA A 176 7.70 -2.41 -5.54
CA ALA A 176 8.74 -3.25 -4.94
C ALA A 176 8.55 -3.49 -3.41
N ASN A 177 7.46 -3.00 -2.84
CA ASN A 177 7.17 -3.10 -1.42
C ASN A 177 6.15 -4.22 -1.15
N SER A 178 6.26 -4.90 -0.01
CA SER A 178 5.25 -5.86 0.47
C SER A 178 4.52 -5.36 1.72
N ASP A 179 3.32 -5.86 2.00
CA ASP A 179 2.57 -5.41 3.17
C ASP A 179 3.18 -5.83 4.51
N ARG A 180 3.93 -6.94 4.57
CA ARG A 180 4.66 -7.33 5.79
C ARG A 180 6.01 -6.63 5.92
N SER A 181 6.69 -6.33 4.81
CA SER A 181 8.00 -5.64 4.84
C SER A 181 7.95 -4.27 5.52
N GLN A 182 6.76 -3.65 5.54
CA GLN A 182 6.49 -2.38 6.22
C GLN A 182 6.59 -2.47 7.75
N GLY A 183 6.52 -3.65 8.35
CA GLY A 183 6.59 -3.87 9.79
C GLY A 183 5.45 -3.24 10.61
N GLN A 184 4.37 -2.79 9.96
CA GLN A 184 3.23 -2.12 10.61
C GLN A 184 2.11 -3.12 10.90
N LYS A 185 1.99 -3.49 12.18
CA LYS A 185 0.94 -4.41 12.68
C LYS A 185 -0.34 -3.70 13.12
N LYS A 186 -0.28 -2.38 13.31
CA LYS A 186 -1.42 -1.53 13.69
C LYS A 186 -1.99 -0.84 12.44
N GLY A 187 -3.25 -0.43 12.52
CA GLY A 187 -3.91 0.32 11.44
C GLY A 187 -3.15 1.61 11.11
N ARG A 188 -2.95 1.89 9.83
CA ARG A 188 -2.28 3.11 9.35
C ARG A 188 -3.23 4.28 9.30
N LEU A 189 -4.48 4.01 8.97
CA LEU A 189 -5.49 5.01 8.67
C LEU A 189 -6.44 5.25 9.84
N THR A 190 -6.26 4.58 10.98
CA THR A 190 -7.20 4.61 12.10
C THR A 190 -7.63 6.01 12.51
N TRP A 191 -6.67 6.94 12.66
CA TRP A 191 -6.97 8.31 13.05
C TRP A 191 -7.57 9.15 11.93
N GLU A 192 -7.11 8.91 10.71
CA GLU A 192 -7.56 9.63 9.52
C GLU A 192 -9.01 9.26 9.18
N ILE A 193 -9.38 8.00 9.37
CA ILE A 193 -10.75 7.51 9.17
C ILE A 193 -11.67 7.99 10.28
N ALA A 194 -11.27 7.82 11.55
CA ALA A 194 -12.07 8.27 12.70
C ALA A 194 -12.36 9.78 12.69
N LYS A 195 -11.46 10.58 12.11
CA LYS A 195 -11.65 12.04 11.97
C LYS A 195 -12.15 12.47 10.61
N ASN A 196 -12.35 11.54 9.69
CA ASN A 196 -12.62 11.81 8.29
C ASN A 196 -11.65 12.83 7.67
N LEU A 197 -10.36 12.69 7.97
CA LEU A 197 -9.26 13.51 7.44
C LEU A 197 -8.59 12.84 6.25
N ALA A 198 -8.01 13.66 5.37
CA ALA A 198 -7.12 13.24 4.30
C ALA A 198 -5.69 13.03 4.80
N SER A 199 -5.02 12.02 4.24
CA SER A 199 -3.63 11.70 4.57
C SER A 199 -2.68 12.56 3.72
N PRO A 200 -1.56 13.03 4.27
CA PRO A 200 -0.52 13.63 3.45
C PRO A 200 0.12 12.57 2.52
N ILE A 201 0.20 12.84 1.22
CA ILE A 201 0.85 11.93 0.26
C ILE A 201 2.37 12.12 0.33
N TYR A 202 3.09 11.04 0.61
CA TYR A 202 4.56 11.03 0.61
C TYR A 202 5.08 10.20 -0.57
N PRO A 203 6.14 10.64 -1.27
CA PRO A 203 6.77 9.82 -2.30
C PRO A 203 7.35 8.54 -1.68
N VAL A 204 7.38 7.47 -2.47
CA VAL A 204 7.78 6.12 -2.02
C VAL A 204 9.27 6.04 -1.69
N SER A 205 10.12 6.80 -2.37
CA SER A 205 11.55 6.89 -2.06
C SER A 205 11.87 8.18 -1.34
N THR A 206 12.63 8.08 -0.25
CA THR A 206 13.25 9.22 0.43
C THR A 206 14.24 9.95 -0.49
N GLY A 207 14.69 9.32 -1.58
CA GLY A 207 15.48 9.94 -2.64
C GLY A 207 14.66 10.76 -3.65
N ALA A 208 13.36 10.53 -3.76
CA ALA A 208 12.44 11.33 -4.58
C ALA A 208 11.86 12.54 -3.83
N LEU A 209 12.53 12.97 -2.75
CA LEU A 209 12.38 14.32 -2.18
C LEU A 209 13.35 15.30 -2.84
N THR A 210 13.69 15.12 -4.12
CA THR A 210 13.73 16.28 -5.02
C THR A 210 12.29 16.75 -5.21
N GLY A 211 11.75 17.33 -4.14
CA GLY A 211 10.52 18.10 -4.23
C GLY A 211 10.69 19.16 -5.32
N LEU A 212 9.60 19.85 -5.63
CA LEU A 212 9.62 21.10 -6.39
C LEU A 212 10.57 22.17 -5.77
N SER A 213 11.24 21.84 -4.66
CA SER A 213 12.39 22.49 -4.04
C SER A 213 13.74 22.02 -4.58
N SER A 214 13.87 21.50 -5.81
CA SER A 214 15.12 21.73 -6.52
C SER A 214 15.17 23.24 -6.73
N GLY A 215 16.05 23.95 -6.01
CA GLY A 215 16.31 25.35 -6.31
C GLY A 215 16.63 25.51 -7.81
N GLY A 216 16.70 26.73 -8.31
CA GLY A 216 16.92 27.02 -9.74
C GLY A 216 18.18 26.36 -10.35
N ARG A 217 19.02 25.73 -9.52
CA ARG A 217 20.25 25.01 -9.87
C ARG A 217 20.16 23.48 -9.93
N GLY A 218 19.03 22.83 -9.69
CA GLY A 218 18.93 21.36 -9.87
C GLY A 218 19.49 20.50 -8.73
N GLU A 219 20.46 21.02 -7.96
CA GLU A 219 21.22 20.25 -6.97
C GLU A 219 20.57 20.23 -5.58
N THR A 220 20.40 19.01 -5.04
CA THR A 220 20.01 18.80 -3.65
C THR A 220 21.13 18.19 -2.85
N TYR A 221 21.21 18.56 -1.58
CA TYR A 221 22.23 18.07 -0.66
C TYR A 221 21.56 17.33 0.48
N ARG A 222 22.06 16.12 0.75
CA ARG A 222 21.69 15.32 1.91
C ARG A 222 22.61 15.68 3.07
N ILE A 223 22.02 16.19 4.13
CA ILE A 223 22.71 16.56 5.36
C ILE A 223 22.36 15.52 6.42
N ARG A 224 23.35 14.75 6.87
CA ARG A 224 23.22 13.86 8.02
C ARG A 224 23.67 14.60 9.27
N VAL A 225 22.84 14.58 10.30
CA VAL A 225 23.04 15.37 11.52
C VAL A 225 22.82 14.50 12.75
N LEU A 226 23.67 14.67 13.74
CA LEU A 226 23.46 14.20 15.10
C LEU A 226 22.63 15.24 15.85
N GLN A 227 21.40 14.89 16.22
CA GLN A 227 20.49 15.80 16.92
C GLN A 227 21.00 16.14 18.32
N ALA A 228 20.88 17.41 18.68
CA ALA A 228 21.15 17.86 20.04
C ALA A 228 20.20 17.19 21.03
N ALA A 229 20.67 17.04 22.27
CA ALA A 229 19.80 16.61 23.36
C ALA A 229 18.67 17.62 23.54
N SER A 230 17.43 17.13 23.68
CA SER A 230 16.30 18.00 24.01
C SER A 230 16.49 18.54 25.43
N PRO A 231 16.36 19.86 25.66
CA PRO A 231 16.48 20.43 27.00
C PRO A 231 15.36 19.98 27.95
N ASN A 232 14.25 19.46 27.41
CA ASN A 232 13.08 19.01 28.17
C ASN A 232 13.08 17.49 28.44
N SER A 233 14.21 16.80 28.29
CA SER A 233 14.32 15.36 28.52
C SER A 233 15.58 15.04 29.33
N SER A 234 15.41 14.33 30.45
CA SER A 234 16.52 13.83 31.28
C SER A 234 17.32 12.72 30.59
N VAL A 235 16.77 12.11 29.54
CA VAL A 235 17.45 11.10 28.73
C VAL A 235 18.04 11.76 27.49
N VAL A 236 19.38 11.70 27.37
CA VAL A 236 20.12 12.12 26.18
C VAL A 236 19.94 11.08 25.07
N ARG A 237 18.85 11.19 24.30
CA ARG A 237 18.72 10.45 23.04
C ARG A 237 19.48 11.20 21.94
N ARG A 238 20.64 10.68 21.54
CA ARG A 238 21.35 11.13 20.33
C ARG A 238 20.75 10.43 19.11
N GLY A 239 19.74 11.05 18.49
CA GLY A 239 19.18 10.57 17.23
C GLY A 239 19.99 11.09 16.05
N SER A 240 20.26 10.24 15.06
CA SER A 240 20.71 10.70 13.74
C SER A 240 19.49 11.07 12.90
N ALA A 241 19.48 12.25 12.30
CA ALA A 241 18.46 12.68 11.36
C ALA A 241 19.09 13.04 10.02
N GLU A 242 18.33 12.85 8.95
CA GLU A 242 18.73 13.18 7.59
C GLU A 242 17.77 14.21 7.01
N PHE A 243 18.33 15.26 6.40
CA PHE A 243 17.57 16.32 5.75
C PHE A 243 18.02 16.43 4.30
N LEU A 244 17.07 16.59 3.38
CA LEU A 244 17.34 16.96 1.99
C LEU A 244 17.02 18.43 1.82
N VAL A 245 17.99 19.19 1.31
CA VAL A 245 17.89 20.65 1.20
C VAL A 245 18.45 21.08 -0.15
N PRO A 246 17.75 21.96 -0.91
CA PRO A 246 18.34 22.58 -2.09
C PRO A 246 19.55 23.41 -1.74
N TYR A 247 20.46 23.59 -2.71
CA TYR A 247 21.63 24.45 -2.56
C TYR A 247 21.30 25.84 -1.98
N GLU A 248 20.21 26.46 -2.45
CA GLU A 248 19.78 27.80 -2.03
C GLU A 248 19.43 27.90 -0.53
N GLN A 249 18.92 26.82 0.06
CA GLN A 249 18.53 26.76 1.47
C GLN A 249 19.56 26.05 2.34
N LEU A 250 20.66 25.56 1.76
CA LEU A 250 21.69 24.80 2.49
C LEU A 250 22.30 25.66 3.60
N SER A 251 22.71 26.89 3.28
CA SER A 251 23.32 27.79 4.26
C SER A 251 22.38 28.13 5.42
N SER A 252 21.13 28.51 5.10
CA SER A 252 20.13 28.84 6.13
C SER A 252 19.79 27.63 7.00
N LYS A 253 19.73 26.43 6.41
CA LYS A 253 19.49 25.19 7.17
C LYS A 253 20.66 24.83 8.07
N LEU A 254 21.91 24.93 7.60
CA LEU A 254 23.09 24.68 8.43
C LEU A 254 23.16 25.64 9.63
N GLN A 255 22.87 26.92 9.41
CA GLN A 255 22.80 27.89 10.50
C GLN A 255 21.68 27.54 11.49
N GLN A 256 20.51 27.13 11.01
CA GLN A 256 19.40 26.68 11.86
C GLN A 256 19.79 25.45 12.70
N LEU A 257 20.46 24.46 12.10
CA LEU A 257 20.90 23.24 12.78
C LEU A 257 21.97 23.53 13.84
N ASN A 258 22.90 24.44 13.54
CA ASN A 258 23.92 24.90 14.47
C ASN A 258 23.29 25.63 15.68
N ARG A 259 22.32 26.53 15.45
CA ARG A 259 21.57 27.19 16.54
C ARG A 259 20.80 26.21 17.43
N LYS A 260 20.32 25.09 16.86
CA LYS A 260 19.71 23.99 17.60
C LYS A 260 20.72 23.08 18.32
N GLY A 261 22.02 23.35 18.23
CA GLY A 261 23.09 22.55 18.83
C GLY A 261 23.34 21.20 18.15
N SER A 262 22.81 20.99 16.95
CA SER A 262 22.94 19.70 16.24
C SER A 262 24.25 19.65 15.46
N LYS A 263 24.98 18.53 15.52
CA LYS A 263 26.30 18.38 14.89
C LYS A 263 26.16 17.72 13.52
N VAL A 264 26.64 18.37 12.47
CA VAL A 264 26.63 17.81 11.11
C VAL A 264 27.69 16.70 11.00
N ILE A 265 27.27 15.56 10.45
CA ILE A 265 28.10 14.36 10.25
C ILE A 265 28.63 14.33 8.81
N SER A 266 27.74 14.49 7.82
CA SER A 266 28.10 14.46 6.41
C SER A 266 27.16 15.32 5.57
N ILE A 267 27.69 15.86 4.48
CA ILE A 267 26.94 16.55 3.43
C ILE A 267 27.31 15.88 2.11
N THR A 268 26.34 15.29 1.43
CA THR A 268 26.54 14.63 0.13
C THR A 268 25.56 15.19 -0.89
N ALA A 269 26.05 15.56 -2.07
CA ALA A 269 25.18 15.88 -3.19
C ALA A 269 24.38 14.62 -3.59
N VAL A 270 23.10 14.81 -3.91
CA VAL A 270 22.16 13.78 -4.38
C VAL A 270 21.63 14.16 -5.74
#